data_AF-A0A923XIR7-F1
#
_entry.id   AF-A0A923XIR7-F1
#
_cell.length_a   1.000
_cell.length_b   1.000
_cell.length_c   1.000
_cell.angle_alpha   90.00
_cell.angle_beta   90.00
_cell.angle_gamma   90.00
#
_symmetry.space_group_name_H-M   'P 1'
#
loop_
_entity.id
_entity.type
_entity.pdbx_description
1 polymer ?
#
loop_
_entity_poly.entity_id
_entity_poly.type
_entity_poly.pdbx_seq_one_letter_code
_entity_poly.pdbx_strand_id
1 'polypeptide(L)'
;MYTQAMDTPDPQQSALKGVPAAGTNALQRDFDARIDADRKIEPQDWMPEPYRKTLVRQISQHAHSEIIGMQPEGNWISRAPSLKRKAILLAKVQDEGGHGLYLYSAAETPGVSRHALLDALHAGKAKYSSIFNYPTLTWADVGVVGWLVDGAAIMNQVPICRCSYGPYARAMIRICKEESFHQRQGFENLMTMMKGTTAQREMVQDAVDRWYWPVLAMFGPPDADSPNSAQGMRWGIKRI
;
A
#
# COMPACT_ATOMS: atom_id res chain seq x y z
N MET A 1 -1.41 7.18 2.42
CA MET A 1 -1.18 6.06 3.34
C MET A 1 -0.25 4.99 2.78
N TYR A 2 0.37 5.18 1.59
CA TYR A 2 1.37 4.22 1.07
C TYR A 2 2.64 4.87 0.54
N THR A 3 2.86 6.18 0.71
CA THR A 3 4.02 6.83 0.10
C THR A 3 4.59 7.92 0.97
N GLN A 4 5.65 7.57 1.71
CA GLN A 4 6.68 8.50 2.15
C GLN A 4 8.02 8.08 1.53
N ALA A 5 8.14 8.11 0.21
CA ALA A 5 9.50 8.31 -0.30
C ALA A 5 9.92 9.67 0.28
N MET A 6 10.92 9.65 1.18
CA MET A 6 11.63 10.79 1.78
C MET A 6 11.51 11.96 0.82
N ASP A 7 10.93 13.06 1.29
CA ASP A 7 10.53 14.22 0.48
C ASP A 7 11.58 14.60 -0.57
N THR A 8 11.51 13.96 -1.74
CA THR A 8 11.98 14.54 -2.97
C THR A 8 10.88 15.50 -3.36
N PRO A 9 11.10 16.82 -3.24
CA PRO A 9 10.14 17.78 -3.76
C PRO A 9 9.96 17.48 -5.24
N ASP A 10 8.73 17.14 -5.63
CA ASP A 10 8.35 17.07 -7.02
C ASP A 10 7.98 18.51 -7.45
N PRO A 11 8.85 19.21 -8.20
CA PRO A 11 8.58 20.58 -8.61
C PRO A 11 7.37 20.72 -9.56
N GLN A 12 6.82 19.59 -10.05
CA GLN A 12 5.60 19.56 -10.86
C GLN A 12 4.34 19.20 -10.06
N GLN A 13 4.48 18.89 -8.77
CA GLN A 13 3.34 18.56 -7.91
C GLN A 13 2.61 19.85 -7.52
N SER A 14 1.73 20.34 -8.40
CA SER A 14 0.73 21.32 -7.99
C SER A 14 -0.11 20.67 -6.89
N ALA A 15 -0.24 21.33 -5.73
CA ALA A 15 -1.24 20.95 -4.75
C ALA A 15 -2.58 20.70 -5.47
N LEU A 16 -3.27 19.61 -5.13
CA LEU A 16 -4.63 19.39 -5.63
C LEU A 16 -5.40 20.68 -5.35
N LYS A 17 -5.83 21.39 -6.41
CA LYS A 17 -6.61 22.62 -6.26
C LYS A 17 -7.79 22.29 -5.37
N GLY A 18 -8.06 23.16 -4.39
CA GLY A 18 -9.17 22.99 -3.45
C GLY A 18 -10.45 22.64 -4.19
N VAL A 19 -11.27 21.80 -3.57
CA VAL A 19 -12.56 21.30 -4.09
C VAL A 19 -13.24 22.42 -4.89
N PRO A 20 -13.38 22.31 -6.21
CA PRO A 20 -14.25 23.21 -6.94
C PRO A 20 -15.62 23.10 -6.28
N ALA A 21 -16.22 24.24 -5.88
CA ALA A 21 -17.62 24.26 -5.47
C ALA A 21 -18.45 23.44 -6.46
N ALA A 22 -19.43 22.67 -5.97
CA ALA A 22 -20.28 21.75 -6.73
C ALA A 22 -20.34 22.15 -8.20
N GLY A 23 -19.66 21.39 -9.06
CA GLY A 23 -19.38 21.83 -10.41
C GLY A 23 -20.67 22.21 -11.13
N THR A 24 -20.61 23.30 -11.88
CA THR A 24 -21.81 23.90 -12.48
C THR A 24 -22.47 23.01 -13.55
N ASN A 25 -21.78 21.98 -14.03
CA ASN A 25 -22.28 21.05 -15.04
C ASN A 25 -22.98 19.81 -14.44
N ALA A 26 -23.89 19.22 -15.21
CA ALA A 26 -24.72 18.10 -14.76
C ALA A 26 -23.92 16.85 -14.37
N LEU A 27 -22.78 16.60 -15.02
CA LEU A 27 -21.92 15.44 -14.77
C LEU A 27 -21.27 15.50 -13.38
N GLN A 28 -20.78 16.68 -12.97
CA GLN A 28 -20.22 16.86 -11.62
C GLN A 28 -21.29 16.64 -10.55
N ARG A 29 -22.51 17.15 -10.75
CA ARG A 29 -23.61 16.94 -9.80
C ARG A 29 -24.01 15.46 -9.68
N ASP A 30 -24.03 14.70 -10.77
CA ASP A 30 -24.30 13.25 -10.73
C ASP A 30 -23.18 12.51 -9.98
N PHE A 31 -21.92 12.85 -10.25
CA PHE A 31 -20.78 12.28 -9.52
C PHE A 31 -20.86 12.58 -8.01
N ASP A 32 -21.08 13.84 -7.64
CA ASP A 32 -21.18 14.25 -6.24
C ASP A 32 -22.34 13.51 -5.54
N ALA A 33 -23.52 13.42 -6.19
CA ALA A 33 -24.67 12.70 -5.66
C ALA A 33 -24.41 11.19 -5.49
N ARG A 34 -23.64 10.57 -6.40
CA ARG A 34 -23.22 9.16 -6.25
C ARG A 34 -22.29 8.97 -5.06
N ILE A 35 -21.30 9.85 -4.89
CA ILE A 35 -20.38 9.82 -3.75
C ILE A 35 -21.14 10.01 -2.43
N ASP A 36 -22.05 10.99 -2.37
CA ASP A 36 -22.86 11.28 -1.18
C ASP A 36 -23.81 10.13 -0.81
N ALA A 37 -24.27 9.37 -1.81
CA ALA A 37 -25.08 8.17 -1.63
C ALA A 37 -24.26 6.88 -1.40
N ASP A 38 -22.94 7.00 -1.19
CA ASP A 38 -21.99 5.88 -1.02
C ASP A 38 -22.01 4.85 -2.16
N ARG A 39 -22.36 5.29 -3.38
CA ARG A 39 -22.35 4.43 -4.57
C ARG A 39 -20.94 4.31 -5.13
N LYS A 40 -20.64 3.15 -5.71
CA LYS A 40 -19.36 2.91 -6.38
C LYS A 40 -19.32 3.62 -7.73
N ILE A 41 -18.16 4.18 -8.05
CA ILE A 41 -17.78 4.66 -9.37
C ILE A 41 -17.11 3.50 -10.10
N GLU A 42 -17.59 3.19 -11.30
CA GLU A 42 -17.07 2.14 -12.17
C GLU A 42 -16.30 2.72 -13.37
N PRO A 43 -15.51 1.91 -14.12
CA PRO A 43 -14.64 2.43 -15.19
C PRO A 43 -15.38 3.20 -16.29
N GLN A 44 -16.63 2.83 -16.58
CA GLN A 44 -17.46 3.43 -17.62
C GLN A 44 -18.09 4.76 -17.17
N ASP A 45 -18.14 5.00 -15.85
CA ASP A 45 -18.76 6.19 -15.30
C ASP A 45 -17.90 7.42 -15.59
N TRP A 46 -18.58 8.54 -15.85
CA TRP A 46 -17.89 9.81 -15.82
C TRP A 46 -17.36 10.08 -14.41
N MET A 47 -16.14 10.59 -14.34
CA MET A 47 -15.52 11.02 -13.09
C MET A 47 -14.65 12.27 -13.33
N PRO A 48 -14.50 13.16 -12.34
CA PRO A 48 -13.64 14.33 -12.47
C PRO A 48 -12.19 13.94 -12.77
N GLU A 49 -11.52 14.68 -13.65
CA GLU A 49 -10.12 14.42 -13.99
C GLU A 49 -9.18 14.44 -12.75
N PRO A 50 -9.35 15.35 -11.77
CA PRO A 50 -8.58 15.28 -10.52
C PRO A 50 -8.82 14.01 -9.70
N TYR A 51 -10.05 13.47 -9.70
CA TYR A 51 -10.38 12.19 -9.05
C TYR A 51 -9.67 11.04 -9.77
N ARG A 52 -9.75 10.99 -11.11
CA ARG A 52 -9.05 10.00 -11.95
C ARG A 52 -7.54 10.00 -11.70
N LYS A 53 -6.89 11.16 -11.75
CA LYS A 53 -5.45 11.30 -11.49
C LYS A 53 -5.07 10.86 -10.08
N THR A 54 -5.89 11.17 -9.08
CA THR A 54 -5.66 10.76 -7.69
C THR A 54 -5.75 9.23 -7.55
N LEU A 55 -6.75 8.59 -8.18
CA LEU A 55 -6.85 7.13 -8.22
C LEU A 55 -5.66 6.49 -8.90
N VAL A 56 -5.30 6.94 -10.11
CA VAL A 56 -4.14 6.41 -10.85
C VAL A 56 -2.89 6.52 -9.99
N ARG A 57 -2.63 7.69 -9.39
CA ARG A 57 -1.48 7.89 -8.49
C ARG A 57 -1.51 6.93 -7.30
N GLN A 58 -2.64 6.81 -6.60
CA GLN A 58 -2.70 6.01 -5.39
C GLN A 58 -2.63 4.50 -5.68
N ILE A 59 -3.36 4.01 -6.67
CA ILE A 59 -3.40 2.59 -7.02
C ILE A 59 -2.06 2.14 -7.63
N SER A 60 -1.45 2.96 -8.49
CA SER A 60 -0.13 2.64 -9.06
C SER A 60 0.95 2.58 -7.98
N GLN A 61 0.99 3.56 -7.07
CA GLN A 61 1.95 3.55 -5.97
C GLN A 61 1.73 2.37 -5.01
N HIS A 62 0.49 1.93 -4.84
CA HIS A 62 0.18 0.68 -4.13
C HIS A 62 0.75 -0.53 -4.90
N ALA A 63 0.50 -0.63 -6.21
CA ALA A 63 1.03 -1.71 -7.04
C ALA A 63 2.57 -1.74 -7.04
N HIS A 64 3.22 -0.57 -7.10
CA HIS A 64 4.67 -0.44 -6.98
C HIS A 64 5.16 -0.93 -5.62
N SER A 65 4.41 -0.65 -4.56
CA SER A 65 4.73 -1.09 -3.19
C SER A 65 4.77 -2.61 -3.10
N GLU A 66 3.81 -3.32 -3.71
CA GLU A 66 3.86 -4.79 -3.78
C GLU A 66 5.13 -5.29 -4.46
N ILE A 67 5.45 -4.76 -5.65
CA ILE A 67 6.60 -5.23 -6.44
C ILE A 67 7.94 -4.93 -5.74
N ILE A 68 8.08 -3.76 -5.13
CA ILE A 68 9.31 -3.39 -4.43
C ILE A 68 9.40 -4.12 -3.08
N GLY A 69 8.27 -4.41 -2.42
CA GLY A 69 8.20 -5.18 -1.17
C GLY A 69 8.75 -6.59 -1.27
N MET A 70 8.66 -7.21 -2.45
CA MET A 70 9.26 -8.51 -2.72
C MET A 70 10.78 -8.54 -2.53
N GLN A 71 11.48 -7.41 -2.62
CA GLN A 71 12.94 -7.35 -2.58
C GLN A 71 13.54 -7.57 -1.17
N PRO A 72 13.16 -6.81 -0.12
CA PRO A 72 13.66 -7.04 1.23
C PRO A 72 13.37 -8.45 1.76
N GLU A 73 12.23 -9.05 1.39
CA GLU A 73 11.87 -10.41 1.78
C GLU A 73 12.55 -11.47 0.89
N GLY A 74 12.62 -11.21 -0.41
CA GLY A 74 13.34 -12.02 -1.39
C GLY A 74 14.81 -12.23 -1.01
N ASN A 75 15.43 -11.22 -0.40
CA ASN A 75 16.78 -11.28 0.16
C ASN A 75 17.01 -12.49 1.07
N TRP A 76 15.98 -12.95 1.80
CA TRP A 76 16.09 -14.04 2.78
C TRP A 76 15.57 -15.40 2.30
N ILE A 77 14.98 -15.49 1.11
CA ILE A 77 14.41 -16.75 0.57
C ILE A 77 15.46 -17.88 0.58
N SER A 78 16.68 -17.63 0.11
CA SER A 78 17.74 -18.66 0.08
C SER A 78 18.29 -19.03 1.46
N ARG A 79 18.15 -18.13 2.45
CA ARG A 79 18.78 -18.18 3.78
C ARG A 79 17.81 -18.46 4.94
N ALA A 80 16.54 -18.72 4.64
CA ALA A 80 15.55 -19.05 5.66
C ALA A 80 15.99 -20.26 6.52
N PRO A 81 15.84 -20.20 7.85
CA PRO A 81 16.45 -21.13 8.80
C PRO A 81 15.79 -22.51 8.85
N SER A 82 14.68 -22.71 8.13
CA SER A 82 14.02 -24.01 8.00
C SER A 82 13.22 -24.08 6.70
N LEU A 83 12.97 -25.30 6.21
CA LEU A 83 12.12 -25.51 5.03
C LEU A 83 10.68 -25.01 5.25
N LYS A 84 10.12 -25.17 6.46
CA LYS A 84 8.80 -24.63 6.81
C LYS A 84 8.75 -23.11 6.59
N ARG A 85 9.72 -22.38 7.16
CA ARG A 85 9.77 -20.92 7.03
C ARG A 85 10.09 -20.46 5.61
N LYS A 86 10.95 -21.21 4.89
CA LYS A 86 11.25 -20.97 3.47
C LYS A 86 9.99 -21.10 2.59
N ALA A 87 9.19 -22.15 2.80
CA ALA A 87 7.96 -22.37 2.05
C ALA A 87 6.91 -21.27 2.31
N ILE A 88 6.75 -20.85 3.57
CA ILE A 88 5.87 -19.73 3.93
C ILE A 88 6.32 -18.43 3.26
N LEU A 89 7.61 -18.11 3.31
CA LEU A 89 8.14 -16.89 2.71
C LEU A 89 7.99 -16.89 1.18
N LEU A 90 8.23 -18.02 0.52
CA LEU A 90 8.00 -18.18 -0.92
C LEU A 90 6.53 -17.93 -1.28
N ALA A 91 5.59 -18.49 -0.49
CA ALA A 91 4.16 -18.29 -0.72
C ALA A 91 3.77 -16.81 -0.56
N LYS A 92 4.26 -16.13 0.50
CA LYS A 92 4.01 -14.70 0.72
C LYS A 92 4.51 -13.84 -0.43
N VAL A 93 5.77 -14.00 -0.82
CA VAL A 93 6.38 -13.20 -1.91
C VAL A 93 5.73 -13.50 -3.27
N GLN A 94 5.25 -14.74 -3.48
CA GLN A 94 4.45 -15.08 -4.66
C GLN A 94 3.12 -14.30 -4.67
N ASP A 95 2.42 -14.25 -3.54
CA ASP A 95 1.14 -13.55 -3.42
C ASP A 95 1.31 -12.03 -3.59
N GLU A 96 2.39 -11.41 -3.09
CA GLU A 96 2.73 -10.00 -3.37
C GLU A 96 2.84 -9.73 -4.89
N GLY A 97 3.49 -10.63 -5.64
CA GLY A 97 3.51 -10.56 -7.09
C GLY A 97 2.10 -10.58 -7.70
N GLY A 98 1.21 -11.41 -7.16
CA GLY A 98 -0.21 -11.48 -7.53
C GLY A 98 -1.00 -10.22 -7.17
N HIS A 99 -0.79 -9.67 -5.97
CA HIS A 99 -1.42 -8.44 -5.51
C HIS A 99 -1.03 -7.25 -6.39
N GLY A 100 0.25 -7.15 -6.73
CA GLY A 100 0.75 -6.16 -7.68
C GLY A 100 0.03 -6.24 -9.02
N LEU A 101 -0.22 -7.45 -9.54
CA LEU A 101 -1.00 -7.64 -10.76
C LEU A 101 -2.46 -7.17 -10.60
N TYR A 102 -3.13 -7.52 -9.50
CA TYR A 102 -4.50 -7.04 -9.24
C TYR A 102 -4.58 -5.51 -9.19
N LEU A 103 -3.61 -4.87 -8.55
CA LEU A 103 -3.54 -3.42 -8.43
C LEU A 103 -3.23 -2.73 -9.76
N TYR A 104 -2.29 -3.25 -10.56
CA TYR A 104 -2.07 -2.73 -11.90
C TYR A 104 -3.32 -2.87 -12.76
N SER A 105 -4.01 -4.01 -12.73
CA SER A 105 -5.27 -4.19 -13.45
C SER A 105 -6.32 -3.16 -13.01
N ALA A 106 -6.44 -2.88 -11.71
CA ALA A 106 -7.33 -1.82 -11.23
C ALA A 106 -6.89 -0.42 -11.68
N ALA A 107 -5.58 -0.14 -11.70
CA ALA A 107 -5.02 1.14 -12.14
C ALA A 107 -5.16 1.37 -13.65
N GLU A 108 -5.24 0.32 -14.47
CA GLU A 108 -5.43 0.45 -15.91
C GLU A 108 -6.87 0.82 -16.30
N THR A 109 -7.86 0.43 -15.48
CA THR A 109 -9.28 0.73 -15.76
C THR A 109 -9.65 2.22 -15.94
N PRO A 110 -8.99 3.20 -15.29
CA PRO A 110 -9.17 4.63 -15.61
C PRO A 110 -8.41 5.12 -16.85
N GLY A 111 -7.73 4.24 -17.62
CA GLY A 111 -7.19 4.57 -18.96
C GLY A 111 -5.68 4.80 -19.06
N VAL A 112 -4.89 4.41 -18.05
CA VAL A 112 -3.41 4.42 -18.13
C VAL A 112 -2.90 3.00 -18.42
N SER A 113 -1.74 2.84 -19.06
CA SER A 113 -1.13 1.51 -19.25
C SER A 113 -0.20 1.16 -18.09
N ARG A 114 -0.12 -0.12 -17.73
CA ARG A 114 0.87 -0.62 -16.75
C ARG A 114 2.29 -0.27 -17.16
N HIS A 115 2.61 -0.30 -18.45
CA HIS A 115 3.93 0.07 -18.95
C HIS A 115 4.31 1.51 -18.56
N ALA A 116 3.41 2.47 -18.79
CA ALA A 116 3.64 3.86 -18.39
C ALA A 116 3.80 4.03 -16.87
N LEU A 117 3.08 3.24 -16.08
CA LEU A 117 3.23 3.24 -14.62
C LEU A 117 4.60 2.70 -14.19
N LEU A 118 5.06 1.62 -14.80
CA LEU A 118 6.39 1.06 -14.53
C LEU A 118 7.51 2.01 -14.98
N ASP A 119 7.36 2.66 -16.13
CA ASP A 119 8.32 3.68 -16.59
C ASP A 119 8.40 4.85 -15.60
N ALA A 120 7.26 5.29 -15.07
CA ALA A 120 7.23 6.33 -14.04
C ALA A 120 7.92 5.89 -12.74
N LEU A 121 7.76 4.63 -12.32
CA LEU A 121 8.47 4.06 -11.18
C LEU A 121 9.99 4.05 -11.42
N HIS A 122 10.44 3.48 -12.53
CA HIS A 122 11.87 3.38 -12.86
C HIS A 122 12.53 4.75 -13.06
N ALA A 123 11.79 5.73 -13.58
CA ALA A 123 12.26 7.11 -13.73
C ALA A 123 12.22 7.93 -12.43
N GLY A 124 11.77 7.34 -11.30
CA GLY A 124 11.64 8.03 -10.01
C GLY A 124 10.51 9.07 -9.97
N LYS A 125 9.59 9.05 -10.93
CA LYS A 125 8.42 9.96 -11.02
C LYS A 125 7.21 9.44 -10.26
N ALA A 126 7.17 8.14 -9.96
CA ALA A 126 6.17 7.52 -9.09
C ALA A 126 6.86 6.94 -7.84
N LYS A 127 6.17 7.02 -6.71
CA LYS A 127 6.66 6.55 -5.41
C LYS A 127 6.22 5.10 -5.14
N TYR A 128 6.80 4.50 -4.12
CA TYR A 128 6.35 3.27 -3.47
C TYR A 128 6.45 3.47 -1.95
N SER A 129 6.00 2.49 -1.16
CA SER A 129 6.02 2.57 0.30
C SER A 129 7.43 2.78 0.84
N SER A 130 7.54 3.75 1.74
CA SER A 130 8.79 4.17 2.38
C SER A 130 9.54 3.02 3.04
N ILE A 131 8.76 2.08 3.58
CA ILE A 131 9.21 0.96 4.39
C ILE A 131 10.15 0.01 3.64
N PHE A 132 10.04 -0.06 2.32
CA PHE A 132 10.85 -0.95 1.50
C PHE A 132 12.24 -0.38 1.15
N ASN A 133 12.59 0.79 1.69
CA ASN A 133 13.96 1.32 1.63
C ASN A 133 14.84 0.86 2.80
N TYR A 134 14.28 0.11 3.76
CA TYR A 134 15.01 -0.38 4.93
C TYR A 134 15.55 -1.80 4.68
N PRO A 135 16.81 -2.10 5.07
CA PRO A 135 17.42 -3.39 4.78
C PRO A 135 16.98 -4.48 5.77
N THR A 136 16.81 -5.70 5.28
CA THR A 136 16.58 -6.89 6.10
C THR A 136 17.92 -7.51 6.51
N LEU A 137 18.43 -7.12 7.69
CA LEU A 137 19.80 -7.47 8.13
C LEU A 137 19.89 -8.86 8.77
N THR A 138 18.83 -9.32 9.42
CA THR A 138 18.74 -10.61 10.11
C THR A 138 17.46 -11.36 9.74
N TRP A 139 17.35 -12.63 10.15
CA TRP A 139 16.11 -13.38 9.93
C TRP A 139 14.93 -12.81 10.72
N ALA A 140 15.17 -12.17 11.86
CA ALA A 140 14.10 -11.53 12.63
C ALA A 140 13.43 -10.41 11.84
N ASP A 141 14.16 -9.71 10.97
CA ASP A 141 13.61 -8.68 10.09
C ASP A 141 12.48 -9.23 9.21
N VAL A 142 12.60 -10.44 8.68
CA VAL A 142 11.53 -11.09 7.89
C VAL A 142 10.28 -11.31 8.74
N GLY A 143 10.45 -11.69 10.01
CA GLY A 143 9.33 -11.80 10.95
C GLY A 143 8.70 -10.45 11.29
N VAL A 144 9.51 -9.39 11.41
CA VAL A 144 9.03 -8.04 11.69
C VAL A 144 8.30 -7.44 10.49
N VAL A 145 8.82 -7.63 9.27
CA VAL A 145 8.11 -7.25 8.03
C VAL A 145 6.77 -7.97 7.98
N GLY A 146 6.78 -9.30 8.07
CA GLY A 146 5.55 -10.08 8.04
C GLY A 146 4.59 -9.81 9.21
N TRP A 147 4.99 -9.18 10.32
CA TRP A 147 4.08 -8.90 11.43
C TRP A 147 3.67 -7.43 11.53
N LEU A 148 4.66 -6.54 11.68
CA LEU A 148 4.45 -5.11 11.92
C LEU A 148 4.22 -4.35 10.62
N VAL A 149 5.01 -4.61 9.57
CA VAL A 149 4.85 -3.93 8.27
C VAL A 149 3.53 -4.36 7.63
N ASP A 150 3.29 -5.67 7.49
CA ASP A 150 2.02 -6.20 6.97
C ASP A 150 0.85 -5.81 7.88
N GLY A 151 1.05 -5.76 9.20
CA GLY A 151 0.01 -5.33 10.15
C GLY A 151 -0.41 -3.88 9.90
N ALA A 152 0.55 -2.96 9.71
CA ALA A 152 0.27 -1.58 9.36
C ALA A 152 -0.36 -1.45 7.96
N ALA A 153 0.09 -2.28 7.00
CA ALA A 153 -0.50 -2.36 5.68
C ALA A 153 -1.99 -2.76 5.74
N ILE A 154 -2.33 -3.84 6.45
CA ILE A 154 -3.71 -4.29 6.66
C ILE A 154 -4.58 -3.20 7.30
N MET A 155 -4.07 -2.48 8.32
CA MET A 155 -4.79 -1.36 8.93
C MET A 155 -5.10 -0.25 7.91
N ASN A 156 -4.22 -0.01 6.95
CA ASN A 156 -4.41 0.96 5.88
C ASN A 156 -5.31 0.43 4.74
N GLN A 157 -5.24 -0.87 4.43
CA GLN A 157 -5.94 -1.53 3.33
C GLN A 157 -7.42 -1.82 3.64
N VAL A 158 -7.74 -2.27 4.85
CA VAL A 158 -9.12 -2.65 5.22
C VAL A 158 -10.13 -1.52 4.99
N PRO A 159 -9.84 -0.24 5.34
CA PRO A 159 -10.74 0.86 4.99
C PRO A 159 -10.92 1.07 3.48
N ILE A 160 -9.91 0.73 2.66
CA ILE A 160 -9.94 0.86 1.19
C ILE A 160 -10.82 -0.22 0.55
N CYS A 161 -11.15 -1.31 1.25
CA CYS A 161 -12.23 -2.24 0.81
C CYS A 161 -13.58 -1.53 0.62
N ARG A 162 -13.75 -0.33 1.21
CA ARG A 162 -14.93 0.52 1.02
C ARG A 162 -14.66 1.74 0.12
N CYS A 163 -13.51 1.83 -0.55
CA CYS A 163 -13.20 2.89 -1.51
C CYS A 163 -14.36 3.14 -2.49
N SER A 164 -14.58 4.41 -2.86
CA SER A 164 -15.61 4.81 -3.83
C SER A 164 -15.34 4.26 -5.23
N TYR A 165 -14.08 3.97 -5.60
CA TYR A 165 -13.78 3.35 -6.89
C TYR A 165 -13.90 1.83 -6.83
N GLY A 166 -14.88 1.29 -7.56
CA GLY A 166 -15.26 -0.12 -7.53
C GLY A 166 -14.11 -1.10 -7.81
N PRO A 167 -13.33 -0.93 -8.89
CA PRO A 167 -12.20 -1.82 -9.19
C PRO A 167 -11.18 -1.89 -8.05
N TYR A 168 -10.85 -0.74 -7.44
CA TYR A 168 -9.89 -0.70 -6.36
C TYR A 168 -10.42 -1.35 -5.09
N ALA A 169 -11.68 -1.05 -4.71
CA ALA A 169 -12.33 -1.68 -3.56
C ALA A 169 -12.37 -3.21 -3.69
N ARG A 170 -12.70 -3.73 -4.88
CA ARG A 170 -12.73 -5.19 -5.13
C ARG A 170 -11.35 -5.84 -5.08
N ALA A 171 -10.32 -5.18 -5.60
CA ALA A 171 -8.94 -5.67 -5.47
C ALA A 171 -8.53 -5.77 -3.99
N MET A 172 -8.81 -4.74 -3.19
CA MET A 172 -8.50 -4.73 -1.76
C MET A 172 -9.22 -5.83 -0.97
N ILE A 173 -10.45 -6.17 -1.32
CA ILE A 173 -11.16 -7.30 -0.67
C ILE A 173 -10.42 -8.63 -0.88
N ARG A 174 -9.82 -8.86 -2.05
CA ARG A 174 -9.06 -10.09 -2.32
C ARG A 174 -7.72 -10.06 -1.58
N ILE A 175 -6.99 -8.97 -1.75
CA ILE A 175 -5.68 -8.76 -1.13
C ILE A 175 -5.77 -8.89 0.41
N CYS A 176 -6.71 -8.20 1.07
CA CYS A 176 -6.88 -8.30 2.53
C CYS A 176 -7.18 -9.72 3.02
N LYS A 177 -7.88 -10.55 2.22
CA LYS A 177 -8.15 -11.94 2.58
C LYS A 177 -6.87 -12.79 2.56
N GLU A 178 -6.00 -12.54 1.59
CA GLU A 178 -4.75 -13.26 1.38
C GLU A 178 -3.68 -12.78 2.39
N GLU A 179 -3.48 -11.46 2.55
CA GLU A 179 -2.44 -10.89 3.42
C GLU A 179 -2.64 -11.19 4.90
N SER A 180 -3.89 -11.22 5.39
CA SER A 180 -4.14 -11.49 6.82
C SER A 180 -3.61 -12.85 7.27
N PHE A 181 -3.55 -13.82 6.36
CA PHE A 181 -2.93 -15.12 6.62
C PHE A 181 -1.42 -14.97 6.78
N HIS A 182 -0.74 -14.34 5.82
CA HIS A 182 0.72 -14.14 5.86
C HIS A 182 1.15 -13.32 7.06
N GLN A 183 0.35 -12.32 7.44
CA GLN A 183 0.62 -11.48 8.60
C GLN A 183 0.69 -12.30 9.90
N ARG A 184 -0.24 -13.25 10.05
CA ARG A 184 -0.22 -14.19 11.18
C ARG A 184 1.03 -15.06 11.16
N GLN A 185 1.49 -15.49 9.99
CA GLN A 185 2.70 -16.32 9.88
C GLN A 185 3.97 -15.56 10.28
N GLY A 186 4.03 -14.25 10.00
CA GLY A 186 5.08 -13.35 10.49
C GLY A 186 5.09 -13.26 12.01
N PHE A 187 3.93 -13.05 12.63
CA PHE A 187 3.79 -13.08 14.09
C PHE A 187 4.25 -14.41 14.70
N GLU A 188 3.84 -15.54 14.13
CA GLU A 188 4.27 -16.86 14.61
C GLU A 188 5.78 -17.09 14.47
N ASN A 189 6.44 -16.49 13.48
CA ASN A 189 7.90 -16.54 13.33
C ASN A 189 8.57 -15.89 14.54
N LEU A 190 8.19 -14.65 14.84
CA LEU A 190 8.74 -13.91 15.98
C LEU A 190 8.41 -14.59 17.31
N MET A 191 7.18 -15.08 17.47
CA MET A 191 6.77 -15.84 18.67
C MET A 191 7.63 -17.09 18.88
N THR A 192 8.00 -17.79 17.80
CA THR A 192 8.90 -18.94 17.88
C THR A 192 10.29 -18.53 18.38
N MET A 193 10.83 -17.43 17.85
CA MET A 193 12.15 -16.91 18.24
C MET A 193 12.16 -16.41 19.69
N MET A 194 11.09 -15.74 20.12
CA MET A 194 10.96 -15.21 21.49
C MET A 194 10.90 -16.32 22.56
N LYS A 195 10.39 -17.50 22.20
CA LYS A 195 10.41 -18.71 23.04
C LYS A 195 11.74 -19.48 22.99
N GLY A 196 12.69 -19.02 22.17
CA GLY A 196 13.93 -19.69 21.89
C GLY A 196 15.09 -19.28 22.80
N THR A 197 16.29 -19.20 22.23
CA THR A 197 17.52 -18.83 22.95
C THR A 197 17.57 -17.33 23.26
N THR A 198 18.51 -16.91 24.12
CA THR A 198 18.76 -15.49 24.37
C THR A 198 19.15 -14.74 23.10
N ALA A 199 20.04 -15.32 22.28
CA ALA A 199 20.43 -14.73 21.00
C ALA A 199 19.25 -14.55 20.03
N GLN A 200 18.26 -15.46 20.04
CA GLN A 200 17.04 -15.30 19.23
C GLN A 200 16.16 -14.15 19.74
N ARG A 201 16.00 -14.01 21.06
CA ARG A 201 15.26 -12.89 21.66
C ARG A 201 15.92 -11.54 21.36
N GLU A 202 17.24 -11.46 21.51
CA GLU A 202 18.02 -10.25 21.22
C GLU A 202 17.92 -9.87 19.73
N MET A 203 17.97 -10.85 18.82
CA MET A 203 17.78 -10.61 17.40
C MET A 203 16.38 -10.07 17.08
N VAL A 204 15.33 -10.55 17.75
CA VAL A 204 13.98 -10.00 17.61
C VAL A 204 13.91 -8.57 18.13
N GLN A 205 14.50 -8.28 19.30
CA GLN A 205 14.51 -6.94 19.87
C GLN A 205 15.21 -5.95 18.94
N ASP A 206 16.40 -6.29 18.44
CA ASP A 206 17.15 -5.45 17.49
C ASP A 206 16.33 -5.16 16.22
N ALA A 207 15.65 -6.17 15.67
CA ALA A 207 14.79 -5.95 14.51
C ALA A 207 13.62 -5.02 14.86
N VAL A 208 12.92 -5.23 15.98
CA VAL A 208 11.80 -4.36 16.38
C VAL A 208 12.28 -2.92 16.57
N ASP A 209 13.42 -2.70 17.23
CA ASP A 209 13.98 -1.36 17.48
C ASP A 209 14.25 -0.60 16.18
N ARG A 210 14.80 -1.28 15.16
CA ARG A 210 15.07 -0.67 13.84
C ARG A 210 13.81 -0.40 13.02
N TRP A 211 12.81 -1.26 13.11
CA TRP A 211 11.63 -1.23 12.24
C TRP A 211 10.43 -0.47 12.83
N TYR A 212 10.36 -0.28 14.15
CA TYR A 212 9.19 0.32 14.82
C TYR A 212 8.80 1.69 14.25
N TRP A 213 9.74 2.63 14.20
CA TRP A 213 9.48 3.97 13.67
C TRP A 213 9.20 3.99 12.16
N PRO A 214 9.96 3.25 11.32
CA PRO A 214 9.61 3.08 9.91
C PRO A 214 8.20 2.55 9.67
N VAL A 215 7.74 1.57 10.46
CA VAL A 215 6.37 1.03 10.37
C VAL A 215 5.34 2.12 10.66
N LEU A 216 5.55 2.93 11.71
CA LEU A 216 4.63 4.04 12.02
C LEU A 216 4.60 5.11 10.91
N ALA A 217 5.72 5.34 10.21
CA ALA A 217 5.78 6.27 9.09
C ALA A 217 4.93 5.82 7.87
N MET A 218 4.55 4.54 7.78
CA MET A 218 3.70 4.04 6.69
C MET A 218 2.31 4.71 6.65
N PHE A 219 1.78 5.10 7.80
CA PHE A 219 0.48 5.79 7.89
C PHE A 219 0.47 7.16 7.20
N GLY A 220 1.66 7.72 6.95
CA GLY A 220 1.86 9.01 6.31
C GLY A 220 2.09 10.14 7.31
N PRO A 221 2.17 11.39 6.82
CA PRO A 221 2.40 12.54 7.69
C PRO A 221 1.19 12.79 8.61
N PRO A 222 1.38 13.55 9.71
CA PRO A 222 0.28 14.05 10.52
C PRO A 222 -0.81 14.73 9.67
N ASP A 223 -2.06 14.72 10.14
CA ASP A 223 -3.20 15.22 9.36
C ASP A 223 -3.04 16.68 8.93
N ALA A 224 -2.41 17.52 9.76
CA ALA A 224 -2.11 18.91 9.47
C ALA A 224 -1.18 19.09 8.25
N ASP A 225 -0.34 18.09 7.97
CA ASP A 225 0.68 18.08 6.91
C ASP A 225 0.28 17.17 5.74
N SER A 226 -1.01 16.81 5.62
CA SER A 226 -1.51 15.83 4.66
C SER A 226 -2.34 16.47 3.52
N PRO A 227 -1.70 17.01 2.46
CA PRO A 227 -2.38 17.84 1.45
C PRO A 227 -3.45 17.10 0.63
N ASN A 228 -3.41 15.77 0.61
CA ASN A 228 -4.34 14.92 -0.14
C ASN A 228 -5.51 14.40 0.71
N SER A 229 -5.47 14.54 2.04
CA SER A 229 -6.42 13.85 2.93
C SER A 229 -7.84 14.40 2.83
N ALA A 230 -8.03 15.72 2.87
CA ALA A 230 -9.36 16.33 2.81
C ALA A 230 -10.13 15.93 1.53
N GLN A 231 -9.48 16.06 0.37
CA GLN A 231 -10.06 15.71 -0.92
C GLN A 231 -10.32 14.20 -1.04
N GLY A 232 -9.35 13.37 -0.63
CA GLY A 232 -9.46 11.91 -0.68
C GLY A 232 -10.59 11.37 0.20
N MET A 233 -10.82 11.98 1.37
CA MET A 233 -11.95 11.66 2.24
C MET A 233 -13.29 12.11 1.64
N ARG A 234 -13.37 13.35 1.12
CA ARG A 234 -14.60 13.87 0.48
C ARG A 234 -15.09 12.99 -0.68
N TRP A 235 -14.15 12.46 -1.45
CA TRP A 235 -14.44 11.55 -2.57
C TRP A 235 -14.59 10.09 -2.15
N GLY A 236 -14.46 9.75 -0.87
CA GLY A 236 -14.54 8.37 -0.38
C GLY A 236 -13.42 7.45 -0.88
N ILE A 237 -12.30 8.00 -1.36
CA ILE A 237 -11.09 7.25 -1.74
C ILE A 237 -10.37 6.77 -0.46
N LYS A 238 -10.23 7.66 0.53
CA LYS A 238 -9.73 7.37 1.88
C LYS A 238 -10.91 7.29 2.84
N ARG A 239 -10.93 6.27 3.69
CA ARG A 239 -11.92 6.12 4.77
C ARG A 239 -11.18 5.84 6.08
N ILE A 240 -11.75 6.30 7.18
CA ILE A 240 -11.34 5.98 8.55
C ILE A 240 -12.40 5.03 9.12
#